data_AF-A0A1G2S905-F1
#
_entry.id   AF-A0A1G2S905-F1
#
_cell.length_a   1.000
_cell.length_b   1.000
_cell.length_c   1.000
_cell.angle_alpha   90.00
_cell.angle_beta   90.00
_cell.angle_gamma   90.00
#
_symmetry.space_group_name_H-M   'P 1'
#
loop_
_entity.id
_entity.type
_entity.pdbx_description
1 polymer ?
#
loop_
_entity_poly.entity_id
_entity_poly.type
_entity_poly.pdbx_seq_one_letter_code
_entity_poly.pdbx_strand_id
1 'polypeptide(L)'
;MSLNFLLANFNAIALTVWGIFFMFVVVRFIRPLLLKSIPYKWLVLGAVSLHLLYGIFATWGQYVVWGKSEFTKIFLSSTLPLEVPFPSLLEWMRPAFSGTHGYFAFYSFQHFFMSTVALFFITGLFVLFFKLYAQYRPALFQEGGIAIIALAFLIAGWPGAMVLVPLSFALAVFFALLTLLKPGFNNVSLPASFLIAAPFALFFAIPILTSLNLYLLLKL
;
A
#
# COMPACT_ATOMS: atom_id res chain seq x y z
N MET A 1 -19.02 16.91 17.86
CA MET A 1 -17.76 16.61 18.60
C MET A 1 -17.03 15.38 18.02
N SER A 2 -17.73 14.27 17.72
CA SER A 2 -17.11 13.04 17.15
C SER A 2 -16.49 13.22 15.76
N LEU A 3 -17.15 13.92 14.83
CA LEU A 3 -16.66 14.06 13.46
C LEU A 3 -15.37 14.87 13.34
N ASN A 4 -15.29 16.01 14.04
CA ASN A 4 -14.09 16.85 14.02
C ASN A 4 -12.89 16.11 14.62
N PHE A 5 -13.10 15.27 15.64
CA PHE A 5 -12.07 14.41 16.20
C PHE A 5 -11.56 13.39 15.16
N LEU A 6 -12.47 12.71 14.46
CA LEU A 6 -12.11 11.72 13.43
C LEU A 6 -11.28 12.35 12.31
N LEU A 7 -11.70 13.52 11.81
CA LEU A 7 -10.98 14.22 10.75
C LEU A 7 -9.61 14.73 11.20
N ALA A 8 -9.52 15.27 12.43
CA ALA A 8 -8.26 15.78 12.97
C ALA A 8 -7.22 14.67 13.24
N ASN A 9 -7.69 13.46 13.57
CA ASN A 9 -6.82 12.32 13.92
C ASN A 9 -6.76 11.25 12.83
N PHE A 10 -7.26 11.53 11.62
CA PHE A 10 -7.46 10.52 10.58
C PHE A 10 -6.18 9.73 10.26
N ASN A 11 -5.05 10.42 10.09
CA ASN A 11 -3.75 9.78 9.80
C ASN A 11 -3.26 8.90 10.96
N ALA A 12 -3.44 9.36 12.21
CA ALA A 12 -3.04 8.59 13.39
C ALA A 12 -3.88 7.32 13.52
N ILE A 13 -5.20 7.44 13.32
CA ILE A 13 -6.13 6.29 13.32
C ILE A 13 -5.74 5.30 12.21
N ALA A 14 -5.49 5.78 10.99
CA ALA A 14 -5.07 4.93 9.88
C ALA A 14 -3.78 4.17 10.20
N LEU A 15 -2.78 4.85 10.77
CA LEU A 15 -1.53 4.23 11.19
C LEU A 15 -1.73 3.18 12.29
N THR A 16 -2.57 3.47 13.29
CA THR A 16 -2.91 2.50 14.35
C THR A 16 -3.60 1.26 13.77
N VAL A 17 -4.55 1.43 12.85
CA VAL A 17 -5.22 0.31 12.18
C VAL A 17 -4.23 -0.54 11.40
N TRP A 18 -3.31 0.07 10.64
CA TRP A 18 -2.25 -0.65 9.94
C TRP A 18 -1.27 -1.35 10.89
N GLY A 19 -0.94 -0.73 12.03
CA GLY A 19 -0.10 -1.34 13.06
C GLY A 19 -0.75 -2.59 13.68
N ILE A 20 -2.03 -2.52 14.04
CA ILE A 20 -2.79 -3.66 14.55
C ILE A 20 -2.88 -4.76 13.48
N PHE A 21 -3.19 -4.39 12.24
CA PHE A 21 -3.26 -5.33 11.13
C PHE A 21 -1.91 -6.02 10.87
N PHE A 22 -0.80 -5.27 10.89
CA PHE A 22 0.55 -5.81 10.75
C PHE A 22 0.87 -6.81 11.86
N MET A 23 0.55 -6.49 13.12
CA MET A 23 0.73 -7.43 14.23
C MET A 23 -0.03 -8.74 14.00
N PHE A 24 -1.25 -8.67 13.47
CA PHE A 24 -2.03 -9.85 13.13
C PHE A 24 -1.36 -10.71 12.04
N VAL A 25 -0.79 -10.08 11.01
CA VAL A 25 -0.01 -10.76 9.96
C VAL A 25 1.24 -11.43 10.55
N VAL A 26 1.97 -10.72 11.41
CA VAL A 26 3.17 -11.25 12.08
C VAL A 26 2.84 -12.45 12.98
N VAL A 27 1.78 -12.36 13.78
CA VAL A 27 1.33 -13.47 14.64
C VAL A 27 0.93 -14.67 13.77
N ARG A 28 0.20 -14.44 12.66
CA ARG A 28 -0.16 -15.50 11.71
C ARG A 28 1.07 -16.15 11.06
N PHE A 29 2.13 -15.38 10.83
CA PHE A 29 3.39 -15.85 10.24
C PHE A 29 4.23 -16.67 11.23
N ILE A 30 4.44 -16.16 12.45
CA ILE A 30 5.32 -16.79 13.46
C ILE A 30 4.62 -17.94 14.18
N ARG A 31 3.33 -17.80 14.48
CA ARG A 31 2.54 -18.78 15.24
C ARG A 31 1.35 -19.28 14.41
N PRO A 32 1.60 -20.05 13.34
CA PRO A 32 0.55 -20.45 12.39
C PRO A 32 -0.57 -21.27 13.05
N LEU A 33 -0.28 -21.98 14.15
CA LEU A 33 -1.28 -22.78 14.88
C LEU A 33 -2.34 -21.92 15.58
N LEU A 34 -2.02 -20.71 16.05
CA LEU A 34 -2.96 -19.85 16.75
C LEU A 34 -4.03 -19.26 15.82
N LEU A 35 -3.67 -18.99 14.58
CA LEU A 35 -4.52 -18.35 13.57
C LEU A 35 -4.68 -19.22 12.32
N LYS A 36 -4.57 -20.55 12.47
CA LYS A 36 -4.58 -21.50 11.35
C LYS A 36 -5.86 -21.42 10.51
N SER A 37 -6.98 -21.10 11.15
CA SER A 37 -8.30 -20.94 10.53
C SER A 37 -8.38 -19.77 9.55
N ILE A 38 -7.44 -18.82 9.61
CA ILE A 38 -7.44 -17.64 8.75
C ILE A 38 -6.47 -17.88 7.58
N PRO A 39 -6.96 -18.22 6.38
CA PRO A 39 -6.12 -18.32 5.20
C PRO A 39 -5.61 -16.95 4.77
N TYR A 40 -4.39 -16.91 4.24
CA TYR A 40 -3.73 -15.66 3.82
C TYR A 40 -4.53 -14.84 2.81
N LYS A 41 -5.38 -15.47 1.99
CA LYS A 41 -6.26 -14.76 1.05
C LYS A 41 -7.20 -13.76 1.76
N TRP A 42 -7.68 -14.08 2.97
CA TRP A 42 -8.53 -13.17 3.73
C TRP A 42 -7.72 -12.02 4.33
N LEU A 43 -6.45 -12.26 4.69
CA LEU A 43 -5.55 -11.17 5.11
C LEU A 43 -5.28 -10.24 3.93
N VAL A 44 -4.97 -10.78 2.75
CA VAL A 44 -4.75 -9.96 1.54
C VAL A 44 -6.02 -9.16 1.21
N LEU A 45 -7.20 -9.79 1.24
CA LEU A 45 -8.46 -9.10 1.03
C LEU A 45 -8.70 -8.03 2.10
N GLY A 46 -8.38 -8.31 3.36
CA GLY A 46 -8.44 -7.33 4.46
C GLY A 46 -7.56 -6.12 4.19
N ALA A 47 -6.30 -6.32 3.78
CA ALA A 47 -5.38 -5.25 3.43
C ALA A 47 -5.87 -4.42 2.23
N VAL A 48 -6.40 -5.08 1.19
CA VAL A 48 -7.01 -4.40 0.03
C VAL A 48 -8.20 -3.56 0.47
N SER A 49 -9.09 -4.13 1.30
CA SER A 49 -10.25 -3.42 1.84
C SER A 49 -9.84 -2.23 2.70
N LEU A 50 -8.77 -2.33 3.51
CA LEU A 50 -8.27 -1.21 4.31
C LEU A 50 -7.83 -0.03 3.44
N HIS A 51 -7.14 -0.28 2.33
CA HIS A 51 -6.76 0.76 1.37
C HIS A 51 -7.98 1.42 0.70
N LEU A 52 -8.96 0.63 0.28
CA LEU A 52 -10.18 1.16 -0.32
C LEU A 52 -11.01 1.95 0.68
N LEU A 53 -11.15 1.46 1.92
CA LEU A 53 -11.83 2.15 3.00
C LEU A 53 -11.14 3.48 3.32
N TYR A 54 -9.81 3.51 3.36
CA TYR A 54 -9.07 4.77 3.53
C TYR A 54 -9.47 5.79 2.46
N GLY A 55 -9.47 5.40 1.18
CA GLY A 55 -9.88 6.29 0.09
C GLY A 55 -11.33 6.76 0.20
N ILE A 56 -12.26 5.88 0.57
CA ILE A 56 -13.68 6.21 0.80
C ILE A 56 -13.85 7.19 1.95
N PHE A 57 -13.21 6.93 3.09
CA PHE A 57 -13.30 7.82 4.26
C PHE A 57 -12.64 9.18 4.00
N ALA A 58 -11.50 9.21 3.30
CA ALA A 58 -10.84 10.45 2.90
C ALA A 58 -11.73 11.28 1.95
N THR A 59 -12.35 10.62 0.97
CA THR A 59 -13.30 11.24 0.04
C THR A 59 -14.51 11.81 0.79
N TRP A 60 -15.11 11.02 1.68
CA TRP A 60 -16.23 11.46 2.50
C TRP A 60 -15.85 12.64 3.41
N GLY A 61 -14.69 12.57 4.06
CA GLY A 61 -14.16 13.66 4.88
C GLY A 61 -13.97 14.94 4.07
N GLN A 62 -13.39 14.83 2.88
CA GLN A 62 -13.22 15.96 1.97
C GLN A 62 -14.55 16.57 1.55
N TYR A 63 -15.54 15.74 1.20
CA TYR A 63 -16.89 16.17 0.85
C TYR A 63 -17.52 16.99 1.99
N VAL A 64 -17.43 16.49 3.22
CA VAL A 64 -17.99 17.18 4.39
C VAL A 64 -17.25 18.49 4.68
N VAL A 65 -15.92 18.51 4.56
CA VAL A 65 -15.13 19.74 4.79
C VAL A 65 -15.46 20.80 3.74
N TRP A 66 -15.50 20.43 2.45
CA TRP A 66 -15.82 21.36 1.39
C TRP A 66 -17.30 21.80 1.39
N GLY A 67 -18.20 20.96 1.90
CA GLY A 67 -19.62 21.30 2.03
C GLY A 67 -19.92 22.38 3.08
N LYS A 68 -18.98 22.70 3.98
CA LYS A 68 -19.20 23.66 5.09
C LYS A 68 -19.08 25.13 4.69
N SER A 69 -18.42 25.44 3.57
CA SER A 69 -18.24 26.82 3.10
C SER A 69 -18.81 26.96 1.70
N GLU A 70 -19.58 28.02 1.45
CA GLU A 70 -20.15 28.30 0.12
C GLU A 70 -19.06 28.45 -0.95
N PHE A 71 -17.87 28.92 -0.57
CA PHE A 71 -16.72 28.98 -1.48
C PHE A 71 -16.25 27.59 -1.92
N THR A 72 -16.05 26.67 -0.97
CA THR A 72 -15.53 25.32 -1.29
C THR A 72 -16.59 24.38 -1.84
N LYS A 73 -17.87 24.66 -1.56
CA LYS A 73 -19.02 23.88 -2.02
C LYS A 73 -19.19 23.91 -3.52
N ILE A 74 -18.76 24.99 -4.19
CA ILE A 74 -18.72 25.08 -5.66
C ILE A 74 -17.95 23.90 -6.26
N PHE A 75 -16.81 23.51 -5.66
CA PHE A 75 -15.98 22.40 -6.15
C PHE A 75 -16.67 21.04 -6.10
N LEU A 76 -17.68 20.88 -5.24
CA LEU A 76 -18.48 19.65 -5.18
C LEU A 76 -19.42 19.49 -6.36
N SER A 77 -19.75 20.59 -7.04
CA SER A 77 -20.75 20.66 -8.12
C SER A 77 -20.22 21.24 -9.43
N SER A 78 -18.90 21.42 -9.53
CA SER A 78 -18.25 21.89 -10.74
C SER A 78 -17.86 20.71 -11.64
N THR A 79 -18.07 20.89 -12.95
CA THR A 79 -17.51 20.03 -13.98
C THR A 79 -15.97 20.09 -13.96
N LEU A 80 -15.30 19.06 -14.46
CA LEU A 80 -13.85 19.09 -14.64
C LEU A 80 -13.50 19.99 -15.85
N PRO A 81 -12.82 21.14 -15.67
CA PRO A 81 -12.42 21.99 -16.79
C PRO A 81 -11.47 21.25 -17.74
N LEU A 82 -11.53 21.57 -19.04
CA LEU A 82 -10.70 20.91 -20.05
C LEU A 82 -9.21 21.25 -19.87
N GLU A 83 -8.93 22.41 -19.30
CA GLU A 83 -7.60 22.96 -19.04
C GLU A 83 -6.88 22.26 -17.88
N VAL A 84 -7.60 21.48 -17.06
CA VAL A 84 -6.97 20.73 -15.98
C VAL A 84 -6.03 19.69 -16.59
N PRO A 85 -4.72 19.71 -16.21
CA PRO A 85 -3.76 18.74 -16.70
C PRO A 85 -4.18 17.35 -16.22
N PHE A 86 -4.36 16.46 -17.18
CA PHE A 86 -4.70 15.07 -16.94
C PHE A 86 -3.51 14.23 -17.44
N PRO A 87 -3.11 13.16 -16.72
CA PRO A 87 -1.99 12.34 -17.15
C PRO A 87 -2.28 11.70 -18.51
N SER A 88 -1.40 11.90 -19.50
CA SER A 88 -1.60 11.45 -20.88
C SER A 88 -1.92 9.97 -21.03
N LEU A 89 -1.36 9.11 -20.15
CA LEU A 89 -1.63 7.67 -20.12
C LEU A 89 -3.05 7.32 -19.64
N LEU A 90 -3.73 8.26 -18.98
CA LEU A 90 -5.08 8.11 -18.42
C LEU A 90 -6.12 8.95 -19.15
N GLU A 91 -5.77 9.62 -20.24
CA GLU A 91 -6.67 10.55 -20.94
C GLU A 91 -7.98 9.90 -21.37
N TRP A 92 -7.94 8.59 -21.67
CA TRP A 92 -9.10 7.76 -21.97
C TRP A 92 -10.13 7.69 -20.82
N MET A 93 -9.73 7.97 -19.58
CA MET A 93 -10.61 8.02 -18.40
C MET A 93 -11.28 9.39 -18.23
N ARG A 94 -10.80 10.46 -18.88
CA ARG A 94 -11.35 11.81 -18.74
C ARG A 94 -12.89 11.86 -18.91
N PRO A 95 -13.52 11.13 -19.86
CA PRO A 95 -14.98 11.12 -19.99
C PRO A 95 -15.74 10.66 -18.74
N ALA A 96 -15.13 9.82 -17.89
CA ALA A 96 -15.73 9.37 -16.62
C ALA A 96 -15.92 10.53 -15.62
N PHE A 97 -15.26 11.67 -15.84
CA PHE A 97 -15.31 12.87 -15.00
C PHE A 97 -16.05 14.05 -15.67
N SER A 98 -16.86 13.80 -16.69
CA SER A 98 -17.55 14.85 -17.47
C SER A 98 -18.81 15.44 -16.81
N GLY A 99 -19.31 14.81 -15.73
CA GLY A 99 -20.54 15.23 -15.05
C GLY A 99 -20.38 16.45 -14.13
N THR A 100 -21.49 16.86 -13.51
CA THR A 100 -21.56 17.98 -12.55
C THR A 100 -20.72 17.77 -11.29
N HIS A 101 -20.31 16.54 -10.98
CA HIS A 101 -19.41 16.23 -9.86
C HIS A 101 -17.99 15.90 -10.35
N GLY A 102 -17.69 16.19 -11.61
CA GLY A 102 -16.48 15.78 -12.31
C GLY A 102 -15.20 16.23 -11.63
N TYR A 103 -15.14 17.50 -11.20
CA TYR A 103 -13.98 18.04 -10.50
C TYR A 103 -13.71 17.30 -9.18
N PHE A 104 -14.73 17.17 -8.33
CA PHE A 104 -14.59 16.49 -7.04
C PHE A 104 -14.26 15.01 -7.19
N ALA A 105 -14.86 14.33 -8.18
CA ALA A 105 -14.57 12.93 -8.49
C ALA A 105 -13.12 12.76 -8.93
N PHE A 106 -12.61 13.64 -9.81
CA PHE A 106 -11.21 13.61 -10.25
C PHE A 106 -10.25 13.94 -9.11
N TYR A 107 -10.54 14.99 -8.32
CA TYR A 107 -9.75 15.35 -7.14
C TYR A 107 -9.64 14.17 -6.17
N SER A 108 -10.77 13.51 -5.87
CA SER A 108 -10.81 12.39 -4.95
C SER A 108 -10.04 11.19 -5.50
N PHE A 109 -10.19 10.90 -6.80
CA PHE A 109 -9.44 9.85 -7.47
C PHE A 109 -7.93 10.10 -7.39
N GLN A 110 -7.49 11.29 -7.79
CA GLN A 110 -6.08 11.67 -7.80
C GLN A 110 -5.46 11.61 -6.40
N HIS A 111 -6.09 12.23 -5.41
CA HIS A 111 -5.50 12.38 -4.07
C HIS A 111 -5.69 11.17 -3.15
N PHE A 112 -6.75 10.38 -3.32
CA PHE A 112 -7.10 9.33 -2.36
C PHE A 112 -7.04 7.91 -2.92
N PHE A 113 -7.15 7.73 -4.24
CA PHE A 113 -7.16 6.40 -4.86
C PHE A 113 -5.95 6.14 -5.77
N MET A 114 -5.34 7.15 -6.36
CA MET A 114 -4.25 6.96 -7.33
C MET A 114 -3.05 6.21 -6.72
N SER A 115 -2.69 6.53 -5.48
CA SER A 115 -1.67 5.82 -4.70
C SER A 115 -2.04 4.35 -4.45
N THR A 116 -3.31 4.08 -4.13
CA THR A 116 -3.84 2.71 -3.97
C THR A 116 -3.83 1.94 -5.29
N VAL A 117 -4.22 2.57 -6.40
CA VAL A 117 -4.19 1.96 -7.74
C VAL A 117 -2.76 1.61 -8.12
N ALA A 118 -1.82 2.55 -7.95
CA ALA A 118 -0.40 2.30 -8.21
C ALA A 118 0.15 1.17 -7.33
N LEU A 119 -0.22 1.15 -6.05
CA LEU A 119 0.15 0.09 -5.12
C LEU A 119 -0.38 -1.28 -5.57
N PHE A 120 -1.66 -1.39 -5.94
CA PHE A 120 -2.25 -2.65 -6.37
C PHE A 120 -1.63 -3.14 -7.67
N PHE A 121 -1.37 -2.24 -8.61
CA PHE A 121 -0.68 -2.56 -9.85
C PHE A 121 0.71 -3.12 -9.59
N ILE A 122 1.54 -2.41 -8.82
CA ILE A 122 2.91 -2.85 -8.48
C ILE A 122 2.89 -4.14 -7.67
N THR A 123 2.01 -4.26 -6.69
CA THR A 123 1.85 -5.50 -5.91
C THR A 123 1.48 -6.66 -6.83
N GLY A 124 0.55 -6.46 -7.77
CA GLY A 124 0.16 -7.46 -8.75
C GLY A 124 1.32 -7.92 -9.65
N LEU A 125 2.12 -6.97 -10.16
CA LEU A 125 3.31 -7.27 -10.96
C LEU A 125 4.33 -8.09 -10.16
N PHE A 126 4.66 -7.69 -8.94
CA PHE A 126 5.62 -8.43 -8.11
C PHE A 126 5.08 -9.78 -7.65
N VAL A 127 3.79 -9.89 -7.35
CA VAL A 127 3.16 -11.19 -7.05
C VAL A 127 3.24 -12.13 -8.25
N LEU A 128 2.98 -11.64 -9.47
CA LEU A 128 3.14 -12.43 -10.68
C LEU A 128 4.59 -12.87 -10.87
N PHE A 129 5.54 -11.94 -10.74
CA PHE A 129 6.97 -12.23 -10.81
C PHE A 129 7.38 -13.31 -9.81
N PHE A 130 6.99 -13.18 -8.53
CA PHE A 130 7.35 -14.17 -7.51
C PHE A 130 6.63 -15.50 -7.69
N LYS A 131 5.41 -15.53 -8.22
CA LYS A 131 4.74 -16.78 -8.59
C LYS A 131 5.51 -17.54 -9.67
N LEU A 132 5.98 -16.84 -10.70
CA LEU A 132 6.81 -17.43 -11.74
C LEU A 132 8.16 -17.88 -11.17
N TYR A 133 8.81 -17.05 -10.35
CA TYR A 133 10.09 -17.38 -9.75
C TYR A 133 10.02 -18.58 -8.77
N ALA A 134 8.92 -18.72 -8.03
CA ALA A 134 8.68 -19.84 -7.12
C ALA A 134 8.62 -21.19 -7.83
N GLN A 135 8.25 -21.23 -9.12
CA GLN A 135 8.29 -22.46 -9.92
C GLN A 135 9.72 -22.97 -10.11
N TYR A 136 10.70 -22.07 -10.20
CA TYR A 136 12.12 -22.41 -10.41
C TYR A 136 12.88 -22.59 -9.09
N ARG A 137 12.47 -21.91 -8.02
CA ARG A 137 13.16 -21.90 -6.72
C ARG A 137 12.20 -22.11 -5.54
N PRO A 138 11.49 -23.25 -5.46
CA PRO A 138 10.48 -23.49 -4.43
C PRO A 138 11.03 -23.45 -3.00
N ALA A 139 12.31 -23.82 -2.80
CA ALA A 139 12.94 -23.82 -1.47
C ALA A 139 13.01 -22.43 -0.80
N LEU A 140 12.95 -21.33 -1.59
CA LEU A 140 12.96 -19.96 -1.05
C LEU A 140 11.57 -19.52 -0.55
N PHE A 141 10.52 -20.27 -0.86
CA PHE A 141 9.14 -19.94 -0.58
C PHE A 141 8.51 -20.97 0.37
N GLN A 142 8.10 -20.50 1.54
CA GLN A 142 7.30 -21.30 2.47
C GLN A 142 5.81 -21.29 2.07
N GLU A 143 5.00 -22.14 2.70
CA GLU A 143 3.54 -22.14 2.51
C GLU A 143 2.96 -20.73 2.75
N GLY A 144 2.18 -20.22 1.79
CA GLY A 144 1.65 -18.86 1.85
C GLY A 144 2.68 -17.75 1.59
N GLY A 145 3.93 -18.09 1.25
CA GLY A 145 5.04 -17.15 1.06
C GLY A 145 4.73 -16.01 0.08
N ILE A 146 4.11 -16.32 -1.05
CA ILE A 146 3.68 -15.32 -2.04
C ILE A 146 2.65 -14.35 -1.45
N ALA A 147 1.72 -14.86 -0.64
CA ALA A 147 0.69 -14.02 -0.02
C ALA A 147 1.29 -13.13 1.08
N ILE A 148 2.32 -13.60 1.80
CA ILE A 148 3.07 -12.79 2.76
C ILE A 148 3.83 -11.66 2.05
N ILE A 149 4.45 -11.94 0.90
CA ILE A 149 5.08 -10.90 0.08
C ILE A 149 4.03 -9.87 -0.37
N ALA A 150 2.87 -10.32 -0.86
CA ALA A 150 1.77 -9.42 -1.22
C ALA A 150 1.33 -8.54 -0.03
N LEU A 151 1.20 -9.14 1.16
CA LEU A 151 0.88 -8.41 2.40
C LEU A 151 1.96 -7.39 2.74
N ALA A 152 3.25 -7.74 2.60
CA ALA A 152 4.35 -6.81 2.85
C ALA A 152 4.28 -5.58 1.93
N PHE A 153 3.97 -5.77 0.64
CA PHE A 153 3.73 -4.66 -0.28
C PHE A 153 2.55 -3.80 0.17
N LEU A 154 1.40 -4.42 0.47
CA LEU A 154 0.20 -3.71 0.88
C LEU A 154 0.40 -2.94 2.20
N ILE A 155 1.17 -3.49 3.14
CA ILE A 155 1.53 -2.83 4.40
C ILE A 155 2.51 -1.68 4.17
N ALA A 156 3.51 -1.85 3.30
CA ALA A 156 4.47 -0.79 2.98
C ALA A 156 3.81 0.40 2.28
N GLY A 157 2.69 0.16 1.57
CA GLY A 157 1.93 1.19 0.88
C GLY A 157 2.68 1.81 -0.31
N TRP A 158 2.08 2.81 -0.95
CA TRP A 158 2.78 3.67 -1.90
C TRP A 158 3.31 4.92 -1.19
N PRO A 159 4.57 5.36 -1.42
CA PRO A 159 5.59 4.79 -2.32
C PRO A 159 6.47 3.72 -1.67
N GLY A 160 6.18 3.27 -0.44
CA GLY A 160 7.01 2.32 0.30
C GLY A 160 7.31 1.01 -0.41
N ALA A 161 6.39 0.53 -1.25
CA ALA A 161 6.58 -0.60 -2.16
C ALA A 161 7.88 -0.53 -2.98
N MET A 162 8.32 0.68 -3.39
CA MET A 162 9.54 0.86 -4.18
C MET A 162 10.82 0.68 -3.35
N VAL A 163 10.77 1.01 -2.06
CA VAL A 163 11.89 0.82 -1.12
C VAL A 163 11.89 -0.60 -0.56
N LEU A 164 10.71 -1.22 -0.45
CA LEU A 164 10.55 -2.58 0.07
C LEU A 164 11.39 -3.60 -0.68
N VAL A 165 11.43 -3.52 -2.02
CA VAL A 165 12.14 -4.47 -2.87
C VAL A 165 13.66 -4.46 -2.62
N PRO A 166 14.39 -3.34 -2.76
CA PRO A 166 15.81 -3.32 -2.48
C PRO A 166 16.13 -3.63 -1.01
N LEU A 167 15.28 -3.18 -0.06
CA LEU A 167 15.49 -3.45 1.36
C LEU A 167 15.34 -4.93 1.71
N SER A 168 14.28 -5.57 1.22
CA SER A 168 14.03 -7.01 1.42
C SER A 168 15.08 -7.88 0.73
N PHE A 169 15.62 -7.44 -0.40
CA PHE A 169 16.74 -8.09 -1.06
C PHE A 169 18.02 -7.99 -0.22
N ALA A 170 18.37 -6.80 0.28
CA ALA A 170 19.51 -6.62 1.17
C ALA A 170 19.40 -7.47 2.44
N LEU A 171 18.21 -7.55 3.04
CA LEU A 171 17.93 -8.44 4.19
C LEU A 171 18.05 -9.92 3.83
N ALA A 172 17.57 -10.34 2.65
CA ALA A 172 17.70 -11.72 2.21
C ALA A 172 19.18 -12.12 2.01
N VAL A 173 19.99 -11.22 1.42
CA VAL A 173 21.44 -11.41 1.28
C VAL A 173 22.11 -11.47 2.66
N PHE A 174 21.74 -10.58 3.58
CA PHE A 174 22.26 -10.61 4.95
C PHE A 174 21.94 -11.93 5.66
N PHE A 175 20.70 -12.42 5.56
CA PHE A 175 20.34 -13.73 6.11
C PHE A 175 21.12 -14.86 5.43
N ALA A 176 21.32 -14.81 4.12
CA ALA A 176 22.13 -15.80 3.41
C ALA A 176 23.59 -15.83 3.91
N LEU A 177 24.22 -14.67 4.12
CA LEU A 177 25.56 -14.60 4.69
C LEU A 177 25.61 -15.18 6.12
N LEU A 178 24.60 -14.92 6.95
CA LEU A 178 24.51 -15.51 8.29
C LEU A 178 24.39 -17.04 8.25
N THR A 179 23.68 -17.61 7.27
CA THR A 179 23.59 -19.07 7.12
C THR A 179 24.93 -19.71 6.78
N LEU A 180 25.79 -19.03 6.00
CA LEU A 180 27.14 -19.48 5.70
C LEU A 180 28.05 -19.49 6.94
N LEU A 181 27.89 -18.51 7.83
CA LEU A 181 28.69 -18.39 9.06
C LEU A 181 28.19 -19.30 10.20
N LYS A 182 26.92 -19.72 10.17
CA LYS A 182 26.30 -20.60 11.17
C LYS A 182 25.51 -21.72 10.48
N PRO A 183 26.12 -22.92 10.28
CA PRO A 183 25.54 -24.06 9.57
C PRO A 183 24.23 -24.66 10.12
N GLY A 184 23.60 -24.03 11.12
CA GLY A 184 22.29 -24.42 11.66
C GLY A 184 21.10 -23.62 11.11
N PHE A 185 21.34 -22.52 10.38
CA PHE A 185 20.27 -21.75 9.73
C PHE A 185 20.04 -22.27 8.31
N ASN A 186 19.24 -23.32 8.15
CA ASN A 186 19.19 -24.04 6.88
C ASN A 186 18.22 -23.52 5.81
N ASN A 187 17.56 -22.37 5.96
CA ASN A 187 16.75 -21.81 4.85
C ASN A 187 16.59 -20.28 4.97
N VAL A 188 17.05 -19.55 3.95
CA VAL A 188 16.74 -18.12 3.77
C VAL A 188 15.29 -18.02 3.27
N SER A 189 14.39 -17.57 4.15
CA SER A 189 12.99 -17.35 3.78
C SER A 189 12.82 -15.96 3.16
N LEU A 190 12.59 -15.92 1.84
CA LEU A 190 12.33 -14.66 1.14
C LEU A 190 11.07 -13.94 1.68
N PRO A 191 9.94 -14.63 1.97
CA PRO A 191 8.79 -13.97 2.59
C PRO A 191 9.09 -13.32 3.94
N ALA A 192 10.00 -13.90 4.74
CA ALA A 192 10.40 -13.32 6.01
C ALA A 192 11.14 -12.00 5.83
N SER A 193 12.05 -11.90 4.84
CA SER A 193 12.78 -10.66 4.59
C SER A 193 11.85 -9.54 4.14
N PHE A 194 10.86 -9.84 3.30
CA PHE A 194 9.81 -8.89 2.91
C PHE A 194 8.97 -8.43 4.11
N LEU A 195 8.53 -9.35 4.96
CA LEU A 195 7.70 -9.00 6.12
C LEU A 195 8.46 -8.15 7.14
N ILE A 196 9.75 -8.44 7.36
CA ILE A 196 10.62 -7.63 8.24
C ILE A 196 10.89 -6.25 7.64
N ALA A 197 11.09 -6.16 6.32
CA ALA A 197 11.33 -4.89 5.63
C ALA A 197 10.09 -3.98 5.57
N ALA A 198 8.88 -4.54 5.58
CA ALA A 198 7.62 -3.80 5.43
C ALA A 198 7.45 -2.59 6.38
N PRO A 199 7.64 -2.71 7.71
CA PRO A 199 7.53 -1.55 8.60
C PRO A 199 8.61 -0.49 8.31
N PHE A 200 9.84 -0.88 7.99
CA PHE A 200 10.89 0.07 7.63
C PHE A 200 10.53 0.83 6.35
N ALA A 201 10.01 0.12 5.33
CA ALA A 201 9.53 0.76 4.12
C ALA A 201 8.35 1.71 4.40
N LEU A 202 7.41 1.33 5.27
CA LEU A 202 6.28 2.19 5.65
C LEU A 202 6.74 3.50 6.31
N PHE A 203 7.67 3.44 7.26
CA PHE A 203 8.10 4.61 8.03
C PHE A 203 9.18 5.46 7.35
N PHE A 204 10.10 4.83 6.61
CA PHE A 204 11.30 5.49 6.10
C PHE A 204 11.32 5.68 4.59
N ALA A 205 10.33 5.21 3.83
CA ALA A 205 10.37 5.33 2.38
C ALA A 205 10.44 6.77 1.88
N ILE A 206 9.68 7.70 2.46
CA ILE A 206 9.73 9.12 2.04
C ILE A 206 11.13 9.72 2.28
N PRO A 207 11.72 9.63 3.49
CA PRO A 207 13.10 10.05 3.72
C PRO A 207 14.11 9.41 2.75
N ILE A 208 14.04 8.09 2.55
CA ILE A 208 14.94 7.34 1.68
C ILE A 208 14.80 7.78 0.21
N LEU A 209 13.58 7.88 -0.29
CA LEU A 209 13.34 8.28 -1.68
C LEU A 209 13.69 9.76 -1.91
N THR A 210 13.55 10.60 -0.89
CA THR A 210 13.92 12.01 -0.95
C THR A 210 15.44 12.16 -0.99
N SER A 211 16.19 11.44 -0.15
CA SER A 211 17.66 11.48 -0.17
C SER A 211 18.26 10.96 -1.48
N LEU A 212 17.57 10.05 -2.16
CA LEU A 212 17.94 9.54 -3.47
C LEU A 212 17.44 10.41 -4.65
N ASN A 213 16.76 11.53 -4.39
CA ASN A 213 16.10 12.38 -5.40
C ASN A 213 15.07 11.63 -6.28
N LEU A 214 14.49 10.54 -5.78
CA LEU A 214 13.51 9.71 -6.48
C LEU A 214 12.06 10.04 -6.09
N TYR A 215 11.84 10.67 -4.94
CA TYR A 215 10.49 10.91 -4.43
C TYR A 215 9.65 11.79 -5.36
N LEU A 216 10.26 12.79 -6.02
CA LEU A 216 9.56 13.66 -6.98
C LEU A 216 8.97 12.89 -8.17
N LEU A 217 9.61 11.79 -8.58
CA LEU A 217 9.15 10.94 -9.68
C LEU A 217 7.99 10.02 -9.27
N LEU A 218 7.81 9.79 -7.97
CA LEU A 218 6.85 8.85 -7.40
C LEU A 218 5.67 9.56 -6.70
N LYS A 219 5.70 10.90 -6.67
CA LYS A 219 4.62 11.71 -6.13
C LYS A 219 3.45 11.68 -7.11
N LEU A 220 2.37 11.01 -6.68
CA LEU A 220 1.10 10.89 -7.40
C LEU A 220 0.07 11.87 -6.82
#